data_AF-A0A926EX16-F1
#
_entry.id   AF-A0A926EX16-F1
#
_cell.length_a   1.000
_cell.length_b   1.000
_cell.length_c   1.000
_cell.angle_alpha   90.00
_cell.angle_beta   90.00
_cell.angle_gamma   90.00
#
_symmetry.space_group_name_H-M   'P 1'
#
loop_
_entity.id
_entity.type
_entity.pdbx_description
1 polymer ?
#
loop_
_entity_poly.entity_id
_entity_poly.type
_entity_poly.pdbx_seq_one_letter_code
_entity_poly.pdbx_strand_id
1 'polypeptide(L)'
;MKLAAEIELPFSEFWELTPYEFNLKVESYYNKKEENFKEKITLEYWNAMWTIQWLGKKSDRPKPLNEILDNLYKENKVMTDKQMLNQVMALNRLFGGVVEQK
;
A
#
# COMPACT_ATOMS: atom_id res chain seq x y z
N MET A 1 -0.18 16.26 -22.40
CA MET A 1 1.27 15.96 -22.49
C MET A 1 1.87 15.43 -21.19
N LYS A 2 1.66 16.06 -20.01
CA LYS A 2 2.18 15.52 -18.72
C LYS A 2 1.82 14.05 -18.49
N LEU A 3 0.53 13.71 -18.57
CA LEU A 3 0.04 12.35 -18.36
C LEU A 3 0.64 11.34 -19.36
N ALA A 4 0.82 11.76 -20.62
CA ALA A 4 1.49 10.94 -21.64
C ALA A 4 2.95 10.65 -21.27
N ALA A 5 3.66 11.64 -20.73
CA ALA A 5 5.02 11.45 -20.22
C ALA A 5 5.07 10.51 -19.00
N GLU A 6 4.08 10.60 -18.10
CA GLU A 6 3.97 9.74 -16.91
C GLU A 6 3.74 8.27 -17.24
N ILE A 7 2.98 7.98 -18.30
CA ILE A 7 2.76 6.61 -18.78
C ILE A 7 3.78 6.16 -19.82
N GLU A 8 4.86 6.95 -20.00
CA GLU A 8 5.95 6.67 -20.94
C GLU A 8 5.48 6.52 -22.41
N LEU A 9 4.38 7.19 -22.77
CA LEU A 9 3.85 7.21 -24.12
C LEU A 9 4.66 8.21 -24.99
N PRO A 10 5.23 7.78 -26.13
CA PRO A 10 5.89 8.68 -27.06
C PRO A 10 4.96 9.83 -27.49
N PHE A 11 5.47 11.06 -27.52
CA PHE A 11 4.64 12.21 -27.87
C PHE A 11 4.13 12.17 -29.31
N SER A 12 4.87 11.56 -30.23
CA SER A 12 4.39 11.31 -31.60
C SER A 12 3.12 10.46 -31.59
N GLU A 13 3.13 9.37 -30.82
CA GLU A 13 1.99 8.47 -30.68
C GLU A 13 0.82 9.14 -29.96
N PHE A 14 1.09 9.98 -28.95
CA PHE A 14 0.04 10.75 -28.27
C PHE A 14 -0.79 11.61 -29.21
N TRP A 15 -0.16 12.24 -30.21
CA TRP A 15 -0.86 13.10 -31.18
C TRP A 15 -1.71 12.31 -32.18
N GLU A 16 -1.46 11.01 -32.33
CA GLU A 16 -2.20 10.13 -33.23
C GLU A 16 -3.43 9.49 -32.54
N LEU A 17 -3.52 9.56 -31.21
CA LEU A 17 -4.60 8.94 -30.45
C LEU A 17 -5.80 9.86 -30.28
N THR A 18 -6.98 9.24 -30.32
CA THR A 18 -8.20 9.89 -29.82
C THR A 18 -8.17 9.96 -28.28
N PRO A 19 -8.92 10.90 -27.67
CA PRO A 19 -9.02 10.97 -26.21
C PRO A 19 -9.47 9.67 -25.53
N TYR A 20 -10.33 8.89 -26.21
CA TYR A 20 -10.79 7.59 -25.72
C TYR A 20 -9.66 6.55 -25.69
N GLU A 21 -8.93 6.40 -26.80
CA GLU A 21 -7.79 5.46 -26.87
C GLU A 21 -6.68 5.85 -25.91
N PHE A 22 -6.44 7.15 -25.75
CA PHE A 22 -5.50 7.65 -24.75
C PHE A 22 -5.91 7.26 -23.33
N ASN A 23 -7.18 7.45 -22.95
CA ASN A 23 -7.67 7.02 -21.63
C ASN A 23 -7.54 5.51 -21.42
N LEU A 24 -7.82 4.70 -22.45
CA LEU A 24 -7.66 3.24 -22.37
C LEU A 24 -6.19 2.84 -22.12
N LYS A 25 -5.24 3.51 -22.78
CA LYS A 25 -3.81 3.28 -22.55
C LYS A 25 -3.38 3.68 -21.14
N VAL A 26 -3.88 4.81 -20.65
CA VAL A 26 -3.62 5.28 -19.28
C VAL A 26 -4.10 4.24 -18.27
N GLU A 27 -5.34 3.79 -18.40
CA GLU A 27 -5.91 2.78 -17.51
C GLU A 27 -5.12 1.47 -17.56
N SER A 28 -4.80 0.99 -18.76
CA SER A 28 -3.98 -0.21 -18.94
C SER A 28 -2.59 -0.09 -18.31
N TYR A 29 -1.93 1.07 -18.44
CA TYR A 29 -0.63 1.32 -17.82
C TYR A 29 -0.72 1.22 -16.30
N TYR A 30 -1.69 1.89 -15.68
CA TYR A 30 -1.84 1.87 -14.22
C TYR A 30 -2.21 0.47 -13.71
N ASN A 31 -3.14 -0.22 -14.34
CA ASN A 31 -3.50 -1.60 -13.97
C ASN A 31 -2.28 -2.52 -14.03
N LYS A 32 -1.50 -2.47 -15.13
CA LYS A 32 -0.27 -3.25 -15.28
C LYS A 32 0.77 -2.89 -14.22
N LYS A 33 0.88 -1.60 -13.87
CA LYS A 33 1.82 -1.13 -12.83
C LYS A 33 1.44 -1.67 -11.46
N GLU A 34 0.16 -1.70 -11.13
CA GLU A 34 -0.34 -2.29 -9.88
C GLU A 34 -0.11 -3.80 -9.83
N GLU A 35 -0.41 -4.52 -10.91
CA GLU A 35 -0.17 -5.97 -11.02
C GLU A 35 1.32 -6.30 -10.85
N ASN A 36 2.19 -5.62 -11.60
CA ASN A 36 3.64 -5.78 -11.49
C ASN A 36 4.15 -5.50 -10.07
N PHE A 37 3.55 -4.53 -9.37
CA PHE A 37 3.92 -4.23 -7.99
C PHE A 37 3.50 -5.35 -7.03
N LYS A 38 2.28 -5.89 -7.18
CA LYS A 38 1.81 -7.06 -6.42
C LYS A 38 2.67 -8.29 -6.67
N GLU A 39 3.09 -8.52 -7.92
CA GLU A 39 4.01 -9.61 -8.28
C GLU A 39 5.37 -9.48 -7.59
N LYS A 40 5.97 -8.28 -7.62
CA LYS A 40 7.24 -8.01 -6.92
C LYS A 40 7.13 -8.26 -5.42
N ILE A 41 6.07 -7.76 -4.78
CA ILE A 41 5.84 -7.98 -3.34
C ILE A 41 5.68 -9.47 -3.05
N THR A 42 4.95 -10.19 -3.90
CA THR A 42 4.77 -11.63 -3.75
C THR A 42 6.10 -12.37 -3.84
N LEU A 43 6.95 -12.01 -4.81
CA LEU A 43 8.29 -12.58 -4.94
C LEU A 43 9.15 -12.31 -3.69
N GLU A 44 9.19 -11.06 -3.23
CA GLU A 44 9.97 -10.70 -2.04
C GLU A 44 9.45 -11.34 -0.76
N TYR A 45 8.13 -11.54 -0.65
CA TYR A 45 7.54 -12.30 0.45
C TYR A 45 8.05 -13.74 0.47
N TRP A 46 8.08 -14.41 -0.67
CA TRP A 46 8.60 -15.77 -0.76
C TRP A 46 10.10 -15.85 -0.51
N ASN A 47 10.86 -14.88 -1.01
CA ASN A 47 12.29 -14.74 -0.68
C ASN A 47 12.48 -14.63 0.84
N ALA A 48 11.73 -13.74 1.50
CA ALA A 48 11.81 -13.56 2.95
C ALA A 48 11.42 -14.84 3.70
N MET A 49 10.33 -15.50 3.31
CA MET A 49 9.89 -16.77 3.92
C MET A 49 10.95 -17.86 3.77
N TRP A 50 11.59 -17.95 2.61
CA TRP A 50 12.69 -18.88 2.37
C TRP A 50 13.91 -18.56 3.23
N THR A 51 14.32 -17.30 3.29
CA THR A 51 15.42 -16.87 4.16
C THR A 51 15.14 -17.17 5.63
N ILE A 52 13.93 -16.90 6.11
CA ILE A 52 13.53 -17.14 7.50
C ILE A 52 13.51 -18.63 7.82
N GLN A 53 13.07 -19.48 6.88
CA GLN A 53 13.05 -20.93 7.05
C GLN A 53 14.44 -21.49 7.44
N TRP A 54 15.52 -20.89 6.92
CA TRP A 54 16.88 -21.36 7.15
C TRP A 54 17.66 -20.54 8.19
N LEU A 55 17.42 -19.23 8.26
CA LEU A 55 18.28 -18.29 8.98
C LEU A 55 17.55 -17.46 10.05
N GLY A 56 16.22 -17.51 10.10
CA GLY A 56 15.40 -16.61 10.92
C GLY A 56 14.68 -17.29 12.08
N LYS A 57 14.03 -16.47 12.90
CA LYS A 57 13.11 -16.91 13.96
C LYS A 57 11.67 -16.85 13.47
N LYS A 58 10.77 -17.59 14.13
CA LYS A 58 9.33 -17.55 13.83
C LYS A 58 8.73 -16.13 13.98
N SER A 59 9.29 -15.31 14.88
CA SER A 59 8.92 -13.91 15.09
C SER A 59 9.19 -13.01 13.87
N ASP A 60 10.12 -13.41 13.01
CA ASP A 60 10.57 -12.59 11.88
C ASP A 60 9.67 -12.80 10.66
N ARG A 61 8.70 -13.72 10.75
CA ARG A 61 7.76 -14.01 9.68
C ARG A 61 6.90 -12.78 9.38
N PRO A 62 6.86 -12.34 8.11
CA PRO A 62 5.94 -11.29 7.71
C PRO A 62 4.49 -11.70 7.95
N LYS A 63 3.60 -10.71 7.98
CA LYS A 63 2.14 -10.93 7.97
C LYS A 63 1.73 -11.78 6.77
N PRO A 64 0.59 -12.51 6.82
CA PRO A 64 0.12 -13.30 5.68
C PRO A 64 0.08 -12.49 4.39
N LEU A 65 0.52 -13.09 3.28
CA LEU A 65 0.62 -12.41 1.98
C LEU A 65 -0.69 -11.71 1.58
N ASN A 66 -1.84 -12.39 1.75
CA ASN A 66 -3.15 -11.81 1.42
C ASN A 66 -3.45 -10.55 2.26
N GLU A 67 -3.07 -10.53 3.55
CA GLU A 67 -3.23 -9.34 4.38
C GLU A 67 -2.35 -8.18 3.88
N ILE A 68 -1.15 -8.47 3.39
CA ILE A 68 -0.27 -7.45 2.80
C ILE A 68 -0.89 -6.91 1.51
N LEU A 69 -1.29 -7.79 0.59
CA LEU A 69 -1.84 -7.41 -0.71
C LEU A 69 -3.17 -6.64 -0.60
N ASP A 70 -4.06 -7.06 0.29
CA ASP A 70 -5.38 -6.44 0.52
C ASP A 70 -5.28 -5.05 1.15
N ASN A 71 -4.13 -4.71 1.73
CA ASN A 71 -3.92 -3.44 2.42
C ASN A 71 -3.01 -2.47 1.62
N LEU A 72 -2.50 -2.85 0.44
CA LEU A 72 -1.55 -2.02 -0.33
C LEU A 72 -2.08 -0.63 -0.69
N TYR A 73 -3.37 -0.55 -1.03
CA TYR A 73 -4.02 0.70 -1.48
C TYR A 73 -5.08 1.19 -0.49
N LYS A 74 -5.18 0.58 0.70
CA LYS A 74 -6.07 1.11 1.73
C LYS A 74 -5.42 2.33 2.35
N GLU A 75 -6.11 3.47 2.27
CA GLU A 75 -5.72 4.64 3.03
C GLU A 75 -5.77 4.32 4.53
N ASN A 76 -4.67 4.64 5.22
CA ASN A 76 -4.67 4.58 6.67
C ASN A 76 -5.69 5.61 7.17
N LYS A 77 -6.75 5.13 7.83
CA LYS A 77 -7.73 6.02 8.45
C LYS A 77 -7.01 6.93 9.45
N VAL A 78 -6.93 8.21 9.12
CA VAL A 78 -6.43 9.22 10.05
C VAL A 78 -7.42 9.32 11.20
N MET A 79 -6.94 9.08 12.42
CA MET A 79 -7.77 9.24 13.61
C MET A 79 -8.10 10.71 13.81
N THR A 80 -9.37 10.99 14.11
CA THR A 80 -9.78 12.33 14.60
C THR A 80 -9.16 12.59 15.99
N ASP A 81 -9.03 13.86 16.37
CA ASP A 81 -8.48 14.27 17.68
C ASP A 81 -9.17 13.55 18.85
N LYS A 82 -10.49 13.37 18.75
CA LYS A 82 -11.29 12.64 19.75
C LYS A 82 -10.95 11.15 19.81
N GLN A 83 -10.75 10.51 18.67
CA GLN A 83 -10.34 9.11 18.61
C GLN A 83 -8.92 8.94 19.15
N MET A 84 -8.02 9.88 18.83
CA MET A 84 -6.66 9.90 19.36
C MET A 84 -6.64 10.06 20.88
N LEU A 85 -7.42 11.02 21.42
CA LEU A 85 -7.55 11.23 22.86
C LEU A 85 -8.07 9.98 23.57
N ASN A 86 -9.10 9.34 23.03
CA ASN A 86 -9.63 8.09 23.58
C ASN A 86 -8.59 6.97 23.60
N GLN A 87 -7.80 6.84 22.52
CA GLN A 87 -6.74 5.84 22.44
C GLN A 87 -5.65 6.09 23.49
N VAL A 88 -5.26 7.35 23.70
CA VAL A 88 -4.28 7.74 24.73
C VAL A 88 -4.81 7.48 26.12
N MET A 89 -6.08 7.80 26.41
CA MET A 89 -6.70 7.51 27.70
C MET A 89 -6.75 5.99 27.98
N ALA A 90 -7.04 5.17 26.97
CA ALA A 90 -7.05 3.72 27.11
C ALA A 90 -5.65 3.17 27.43
N LEU A 91 -4.61 3.66 26.72
CA LEU A 91 -3.22 3.31 27.00
C LEU A 91 -2.79 3.77 28.40
N ASN A 92 -3.14 4.99 28.80
CA ASN A 92 -2.82 5.52 30.13
C ASN A 92 -3.38 4.61 31.23
N ARG A 93 -4.64 4.16 31.11
CA ARG A 93 -5.25 3.21 32.05
C ARG A 93 -4.54 1.86 32.08
N LEU A 94 -4.17 1.33 30.91
CA LEU A 94 -3.44 0.06 30.80
C LEU A 94 -2.08 0.12 31.51
N PHE A 95 -1.42 1.27 31.51
CA PHE A 95 -0.15 1.50 32.20
C PHE A 95 -0.31 2.02 33.65
N GLY A 96 -1.52 1.97 34.21
CA GLY A 96 -1.79 2.30 35.62
C GLY A 96 -2.03 3.78 35.92
N GLY A 97 -2.18 4.62 34.90
CA GLY A 97 -2.55 6.02 35.03
C GLY A 97 -4.05 6.23 35.30
N VAL A 98 -4.37 7.31 36.01
CA VAL A 98 -5.75 7.72 36.30
C VAL A 98 -6.22 8.70 35.22
N VAL A 99 -7.43 8.50 34.70
CA VAL A 99 -8.08 9.41 33.74
C VAL A 99 -9.20 10.13 34.47
N GLU A 100 -9.01 11.41 34.75
CA GLU A 100 -10.03 12.27 35.36
C GLU A 100 -10.95 12.84 34.28
N GLN A 101 -12.27 12.67 34.45
CA GLN A 101 -13.26 13.36 33.62
C GLN A 101 -13.49 14.75 34.22
N LYS A 102 -13.21 15.80 33.44
CA LYS A 102 -13.72 17.15 33.73
C LYS A 102 -15.12 17.31 33.18
#